data_AF-A0A7S2QXA6-F1
#
_entry.id   AF-A0A7S2QXA6-F1
#
_cell.length_a   1.000
_cell.length_b   1.000
_cell.length_c   1.000
_cell.angle_alpha   90.00
_cell.angle_beta   90.00
_cell.angle_gamma   90.00
#
_symmetry.space_group_name_H-M   'P 1'
#
loop_
_entity.id
_entity.type
_entity.pdbx_description
1 polymer ?
#
loop_
_entity_poly.entity_id
_entity_poly.type
_entity_poly.pdbx_seq_one_letter_code
_entity_poly.pdbx_strand_id
1 'polypeptide(L)'
;ARRHPSWCGTMSSLGAVARSLTVCVLSRAQKAAVVLYACAIVAVLAYPKLARRTFVDENAFLVGATRGMFDVKDARAASDSARILRDVAGSTRTQTTAKRMEWITRALDARGFESYASPTFDGGMNTHAIARATRGDGRECMVLLTSLGVMDVDAEAVTIGLALRVFETVGRADWLAKDLIWVAIDGE
;
A
#
# COMPACT_ATOMS: atom_id res chain seq x y z
N ALA A 1 51.47 37.15 76.20
CA ALA A 1 50.60 37.91 75.27
C ALA A 1 50.14 36.98 74.14
N ARG A 2 48.92 36.43 74.23
CA ARG A 2 48.31 35.63 73.16
C ARG A 2 47.26 36.48 72.46
N ARG A 3 47.36 36.66 71.14
CA ARG A 3 46.25 37.08 70.30
C ARG A 3 45.94 35.91 69.37
N HIS A 4 44.80 35.25 69.58
CA HIS A 4 44.22 34.30 68.63
C HIS A 4 43.41 35.09 67.58
N PRO A 5 43.48 34.76 66.29
CA PRO A 5 42.64 35.41 65.28
C PRO A 5 41.21 34.86 65.33
N SER A 6 40.25 35.75 65.10
CA SER A 6 38.82 35.47 65.01
C SER A 6 38.46 34.77 63.69
N TRP A 7 38.36 33.44 63.71
CA TRP A 7 37.96 32.61 62.55
C TRP A 7 36.46 32.28 62.49
N CYS A 8 35.64 32.69 63.47
CA CYS A 8 34.22 32.33 63.52
C CYS A 8 33.30 33.14 62.58
N GLY A 9 33.70 34.33 62.12
CA GLY A 9 32.82 35.22 61.34
C GLY A 9 32.73 34.92 59.84
N THR A 10 33.75 34.28 59.27
CA THR A 10 33.86 34.01 57.83
C THR A 10 33.19 32.70 57.40
N MET A 11 33.08 31.71 58.29
CA MET A 11 32.42 30.43 57.96
C MET A 11 30.87 30.54 57.93
N SER A 12 30.28 31.46 58.69
CA SER A 12 28.83 31.68 58.69
C SER A 12 28.36 32.43 57.44
N SER A 13 29.16 33.37 56.92
CA SER A 13 28.84 34.12 55.69
C SER A 13 28.97 33.25 54.43
N LEU A 14 30.00 32.39 54.34
CA LEU A 14 30.15 31.41 53.27
C LEU A 14 28.99 30.39 53.23
N GLY A 15 28.55 29.91 54.40
CA GLY A 15 27.40 29.00 54.50
C GLY A 15 26.06 29.65 54.14
N ALA A 16 25.89 30.95 54.38
CA ALA A 16 24.71 31.70 53.98
C ALA A 16 24.67 31.93 52.47
N VAL A 17 25.79 32.33 51.86
CA VAL A 17 25.92 32.53 50.42
C VAL A 17 25.70 31.22 49.65
N ALA A 18 26.26 30.10 50.14
CA ALA A 18 26.04 28.79 49.54
C ALA A 18 24.56 28.37 49.55
N ARG A 19 23.83 28.57 50.65
CA ARG A 19 22.38 28.28 50.72
C ARG A 19 21.59 29.15 49.75
N SER A 20 21.88 30.44 49.68
CA SER A 20 21.21 31.36 48.75
C SER A 20 21.45 30.98 47.28
N LEU A 21 22.66 30.54 46.95
CA LEU A 21 23.00 30.03 45.61
C LEU A 21 22.24 28.73 45.30
N THR A 22 22.19 27.76 46.22
CA THR A 22 21.46 26.51 46.03
C THR A 22 19.96 26.76 45.78
N VAL A 23 19.34 27.64 46.56
CA VAL A 23 17.92 28.00 46.37
C VAL A 23 17.70 28.70 45.02
N CYS A 24 18.63 29.55 44.59
CA CYS A 24 18.55 30.23 43.30
C CYS A 24 18.69 29.24 42.12
N VAL A 25 19.61 28.27 42.22
CA VAL A 25 19.79 27.22 41.21
C VAL A 25 18.56 26.29 41.16
N LEU A 26 18.07 25.86 42.32
CA LEU A 26 16.94 24.95 42.41
C LEU A 26 15.64 25.58 41.91
N SER A 27 15.38 26.84 42.24
CA SER A 27 14.20 27.57 41.77
C SER A 27 14.22 27.82 40.25
N ARG A 28 15.41 28.07 39.68
CA ARG A 28 15.57 28.16 38.21
C ARG A 28 15.36 26.81 37.53
N ALA A 29 15.91 25.74 38.09
CA ALA A 29 15.72 24.38 37.59
C ALA A 29 14.25 23.96 37.64
N GLN A 30 13.52 24.30 38.71
CA GLN A 30 12.09 24.01 38.85
C GLN A 30 11.25 24.77 37.81
N LYS A 31 11.55 26.05 37.56
CA LYS A 31 10.88 26.82 36.48
C LYS A 31 11.16 26.20 35.12
N ALA A 32 12.40 25.82 34.84
CA ALA A 32 12.77 25.15 33.59
C ALA A 32 12.04 23.81 33.42
N ALA A 33 11.94 23.01 34.48
CA ALA A 33 11.22 21.74 34.45
C ALA A 33 9.72 21.93 34.18
N VAL A 34 9.08 22.92 34.81
CA VAL A 34 7.66 23.24 34.56
C VAL A 34 7.45 23.69 33.12
N VAL A 35 8.33 24.52 32.57
CA VAL A 35 8.27 24.96 31.17
C VAL A 35 8.42 23.77 30.22
N LEU A 36 9.42 22.91 30.43
CA LEU A 36 9.63 21.72 29.61
C LEU A 36 8.45 20.74 29.69
N TYR A 37 7.86 20.57 30.87
CA TYR A 37 6.67 19.74 31.06
C TYR A 37 5.44 20.31 30.33
N ALA A 38 5.22 21.63 30.40
CA ALA A 38 4.16 22.28 29.64
C ALA A 38 4.39 22.16 28.12
N CYS A 39 5.63 22.34 27.65
CA CYS A 39 5.98 22.10 26.24
C CYS A 39 5.70 20.66 25.81
N ALA A 40 6.00 19.67 26.65
CA ALA A 40 5.72 18.26 26.38
C ALA A 40 4.21 17.99 26.28
N ILE A 41 3.39 18.55 27.18
CA ILE A 41 1.93 18.44 27.10
C ILE A 41 1.42 19.05 25.79
N VAL A 42 1.88 20.24 25.43
CA VAL A 42 1.49 20.89 24.16
C VAL A 42 1.90 20.04 22.97
N ALA A 43 3.09 19.45 22.97
CA ALA A 43 3.55 18.56 21.90
C ALA A 43 2.67 17.31 21.77
N VAL A 44 2.30 16.67 22.89
CA VAL A 44 1.40 15.49 22.90
C VAL A 44 0.00 15.86 22.41
N LEU A 45 -0.55 17.00 22.85
CA LEU A 45 -1.87 17.47 22.41
C LEU A 45 -1.87 17.94 20.94
N ALA A 46 -0.73 18.39 20.42
CA ALA A 46 -0.55 18.75 19.02
C ALA A 46 -0.31 17.53 18.11
N TYR A 47 0.06 16.37 18.67
CA TYR A 47 0.35 15.15 17.92
C TYR A 47 -0.79 14.74 16.95
N PRO A 48 -2.08 14.74 17.33
CA PRO A 48 -3.17 14.39 16.41
C PRO A 48 -3.34 15.38 15.23
N LYS A 49 -2.86 16.63 15.38
CA LYS A 49 -2.85 17.61 14.30
C LYS A 49 -1.63 17.44 13.39
N LEU A 50 -0.48 17.02 13.93
CA LEU A 50 0.73 16.71 13.17
C LEU A 50 0.66 15.34 12.45
N ALA A 51 -0.01 14.35 13.05
CA ALA A 51 -0.12 12.99 12.54
C ALA A 51 -0.98 12.86 11.26
N ARG A 52 -1.54 13.97 10.75
CA ARG A 52 -2.46 13.99 9.61
C ARG A 52 -1.86 13.57 8.26
N ARG A 53 -0.60 13.10 8.19
CA ARG A 53 0.05 12.73 6.92
C ARG A 53 0.99 11.52 6.99
N THR A 54 0.93 10.72 8.05
CA THR A 54 1.60 9.40 8.02
C THR A 54 0.61 8.40 7.48
N PHE A 55 0.56 8.28 6.15
CA PHE A 55 -0.18 7.20 5.49
C PHE A 55 0.61 5.92 5.73
N VAL A 56 0.12 5.10 6.65
CA VAL A 56 0.62 3.76 6.85
C VAL A 56 -0.11 2.90 5.83
N ASP A 57 0.61 2.43 4.80
CA ASP A 57 0.02 1.50 3.85
C ASP A 57 -0.41 0.24 4.60
N GLU A 58 -1.70 -0.09 4.56
CA GLU A 58 -2.25 -1.27 5.22
C GLU A 58 -1.58 -2.56 4.69
N ASN A 59 -1.04 -2.52 3.46
CA ASN A 59 -0.26 -3.62 2.89
C ASN A 59 1.13 -3.79 3.54
N ALA A 60 1.67 -2.75 4.19
CA ALA A 60 2.95 -2.83 4.92
C ALA A 60 2.85 -3.69 6.19
N PHE A 61 1.63 -4.00 6.64
CA PHE A 61 1.35 -4.81 7.82
C PHE A 61 0.82 -6.21 7.51
N LEU A 62 1.05 -6.72 6.30
CA LEU A 62 0.68 -8.08 5.91
C LEU A 62 1.57 -9.17 6.56
N VAL A 63 1.52 -9.27 7.89
CA VAL A 63 2.12 -10.36 8.66
C VAL A 63 1.33 -11.64 8.38
N GLY A 64 1.90 -12.54 7.57
CA GLY A 64 1.27 -13.82 7.20
C GLY A 64 0.78 -13.94 5.76
N ALA A 65 0.87 -12.89 4.93
CA ALA A 65 0.59 -12.96 3.49
C ALA A 65 1.72 -13.63 2.66
N THR A 66 2.78 -14.08 3.32
CA THR A 66 3.96 -14.75 2.72
C THR A 66 3.74 -16.22 2.35
N ARG A 67 2.51 -16.75 2.46
CA ARG A 67 2.20 -18.04 1.84
C ARG A 67 2.23 -17.87 0.32
N GLY A 68 2.97 -18.74 -0.38
CA GLY A 68 3.06 -18.72 -1.84
C GLY A 68 1.66 -18.71 -2.45
N MET A 69 1.25 -17.55 -2.96
CA MET A 69 -0.09 -17.32 -3.49
C MET A 69 -0.22 -17.84 -4.93
N PHE A 70 0.89 -17.88 -5.66
CA PHE A 70 0.97 -18.45 -7.01
C PHE A 70 1.90 -19.67 -6.98
N ASP A 71 1.34 -20.84 -7.24
CA ASP A 71 2.04 -22.12 -7.22
C ASP A 71 1.99 -22.86 -8.57
N VAL A 72 2.41 -24.13 -8.58
CA VAL A 72 2.42 -24.97 -9.79
C VAL A 72 1.00 -25.25 -10.31
N LYS A 73 -0.03 -25.29 -9.44
CA LYS A 73 -1.43 -25.44 -9.85
C LYS A 73 -1.90 -24.18 -10.55
N ASP A 74 -1.52 -23.01 -10.06
CA ASP A 74 -1.82 -21.74 -10.72
C ASP A 74 -1.14 -21.65 -12.09
N ALA A 75 0.13 -22.01 -12.17
CA ALA A 75 0.86 -22.08 -13.44
C ALA A 75 0.21 -23.05 -14.43
N ARG A 76 -0.30 -24.19 -13.95
CA ARG A 76 -1.05 -25.16 -14.78
C ARG A 76 -2.37 -24.59 -15.26
N ALA A 77 -3.17 -23.96 -14.39
CA ALA A 77 -4.45 -23.35 -14.77
C ALA A 77 -4.28 -22.21 -15.79
N ALA A 78 -3.22 -21.41 -15.64
CA ALA A 78 -2.84 -20.40 -16.63
C ALA A 78 -2.46 -21.05 -17.98
N SER A 79 -1.70 -22.14 -17.94
CA SER A 79 -1.30 -22.89 -19.14
C SER A 79 -2.49 -23.55 -19.85
N ASP A 80 -3.47 -24.05 -19.10
CA ASP A 80 -4.69 -24.65 -19.65
C ASP A 80 -5.55 -23.59 -20.35
N SER A 81 -5.66 -22.40 -19.75
CA SER A 81 -6.32 -21.24 -20.37
C SER A 81 -5.61 -20.82 -21.67
N ALA A 82 -4.28 -20.80 -21.65
CA ALA A 82 -3.48 -20.49 -22.85
C ALA A 82 -3.69 -21.52 -23.96
N ARG A 83 -3.82 -22.82 -23.64
CA ARG A 83 -4.13 -23.86 -24.64
C ARG A 83 -5.47 -23.60 -25.33
N ILE A 84 -6.52 -23.30 -24.55
CA ILE A 84 -7.84 -22.98 -25.11
C ILE A 84 -7.75 -21.77 -26.03
N LEU A 85 -7.02 -20.72 -25.65
CA LEU A 85 -6.88 -19.48 -26.41
C LEU A 85 -6.08 -19.62 -27.71
N ARG A 86 -5.24 -20.64 -27.84
CA ARG A 86 -4.58 -20.97 -29.12
C ARG A 86 -5.59 -21.43 -30.16
N ASP A 87 -6.62 -22.16 -29.73
CA ASP A 87 -7.69 -22.65 -30.60
C ASP A 87 -8.70 -21.53 -30.92
N VAL A 88 -8.71 -20.45 -30.14
CA VAL A 88 -9.50 -19.24 -30.42
C VAL A 88 -8.79 -18.40 -31.48
N ALA A 89 -9.04 -18.75 -32.75
CA ALA A 89 -8.51 -18.03 -33.91
C ALA A 89 -9.63 -17.48 -34.82
N GLY A 90 -9.36 -16.31 -35.42
CA GLY A 90 -10.13 -15.70 -36.50
C GLY A 90 -9.44 -15.85 -37.86
N SER A 91 -10.11 -15.43 -38.93
CA SER A 91 -9.49 -15.30 -40.27
C SER A 91 -8.49 -14.15 -40.34
N THR A 92 -8.67 -13.14 -39.50
CA THR A 92 -7.78 -11.99 -39.33
C THR A 92 -7.32 -11.89 -37.87
N ARG A 93 -6.24 -11.15 -37.63
CA ARG A 93 -5.78 -10.89 -36.27
C ARG A 93 -6.79 -10.05 -35.47
N THR A 94 -7.46 -9.09 -36.10
CA THR A 94 -8.57 -8.32 -35.49
C THR A 94 -9.71 -9.22 -35.04
N GLN A 95 -10.11 -10.17 -35.89
CA GLN A 95 -11.16 -11.14 -35.52
C GLN A 95 -10.68 -12.09 -34.41
N THR A 96 -9.40 -12.44 -34.40
CA THR A 96 -8.79 -13.25 -33.33
C THR A 96 -8.84 -12.49 -32.00
N THR A 97 -8.38 -11.24 -31.98
CA THR A 97 -8.44 -10.35 -30.82
C THR A 97 -9.87 -10.21 -30.30
N ALA A 98 -10.83 -9.91 -31.18
CA ALA A 98 -12.24 -9.78 -30.79
C ALA A 98 -12.82 -11.06 -30.16
N LYS A 99 -12.52 -12.24 -30.74
CA LYS A 99 -12.95 -13.53 -30.16
C LYS A 99 -12.27 -13.81 -28.81
N ARG A 100 -11.01 -13.42 -28.66
CA ARG A 100 -10.27 -13.57 -27.39
C ARG A 100 -10.81 -12.62 -26.32
N MET A 101 -11.14 -11.38 -26.67
CA MET A 101 -11.84 -10.44 -25.78
C MET A 101 -13.17 -11.01 -25.30
N GLU A 102 -13.99 -11.52 -26.22
CA GLU A 102 -15.25 -12.17 -25.87
C GLU A 102 -15.04 -13.38 -24.93
N TRP A 103 -14.01 -14.19 -25.20
CA TRP A 103 -13.64 -15.30 -24.33
C TRP A 103 -13.23 -14.82 -22.92
N ILE A 104 -12.45 -13.75 -22.82
CA ILE A 104 -12.02 -13.15 -21.54
C ILE A 104 -13.25 -12.72 -20.73
N THR A 105 -14.17 -11.95 -21.34
CA THR A 105 -15.40 -11.50 -20.68
C THR A 105 -16.21 -12.67 -20.14
N ARG A 106 -16.48 -13.68 -20.99
CA ARG A 106 -17.21 -14.88 -20.57
C ARG A 106 -16.50 -15.65 -19.45
N ALA A 107 -15.17 -15.73 -19.51
CA ALA A 107 -14.36 -16.41 -18.51
C ALA A 107 -14.42 -15.70 -17.15
N LEU A 108 -14.47 -14.36 -17.13
CA LEU A 108 -14.60 -13.55 -15.93
C LEU A 108 -16.01 -13.62 -15.35
N ASP A 109 -17.04 -13.54 -16.19
CA ASP A 109 -18.45 -13.66 -15.78
C ASP A 109 -18.72 -15.03 -15.16
N ALA A 110 -18.23 -16.11 -15.78
CA ALA A 110 -18.37 -17.46 -15.25
C ALA A 110 -17.67 -17.65 -13.89
N ARG A 111 -16.71 -16.78 -13.55
CA ARG A 111 -16.00 -16.73 -12.27
C ARG A 111 -16.63 -15.75 -11.27
N GLY A 112 -17.68 -15.04 -11.65
CA GLY A 112 -18.42 -14.10 -10.82
C GLY A 112 -17.75 -12.74 -10.61
N PHE A 113 -16.84 -12.33 -11.51
CA PHE A 113 -16.26 -10.99 -11.47
C PHE A 113 -17.16 -9.97 -12.19
N GLU A 114 -17.12 -8.71 -11.74
CA GLU A 114 -17.73 -7.60 -12.49
C GLU A 114 -16.91 -7.40 -13.77
N SER A 115 -17.50 -7.71 -14.94
CA SER A 115 -16.82 -7.56 -16.23
C SER A 115 -17.63 -6.68 -17.20
N TYR A 116 -16.92 -5.94 -18.04
CA TYR A 116 -17.49 -4.96 -18.95
C TYR A 116 -16.73 -4.97 -20.27
N ALA A 117 -17.48 -4.87 -21.37
CA ALA A 117 -16.93 -4.67 -22.71
C ALA A 117 -17.22 -3.24 -23.16
N SER A 118 -16.24 -2.57 -23.75
CA SER A 118 -16.34 -1.18 -24.19
C SER A 118 -15.82 -1.05 -25.62
N PRO A 119 -16.62 -0.53 -26.56
CA PRO A 119 -16.18 -0.34 -27.94
C PRO A 119 -15.11 0.75 -28.01
N THR A 120 -14.12 0.55 -28.86
CA THR A 120 -13.13 1.57 -29.22
C THR A 120 -13.60 2.38 -30.43
N PHE A 121 -12.96 3.53 -30.66
CA PHE A 121 -13.35 4.45 -31.75
C PHE A 121 -13.17 3.85 -33.15
N ASP A 122 -12.19 2.97 -33.31
CA ASP A 122 -11.86 2.24 -34.54
C ASP A 122 -12.69 0.96 -34.76
N GLY A 123 -13.63 0.65 -33.86
CA GLY A 123 -14.51 -0.51 -33.96
C GLY A 123 -13.95 -1.80 -33.32
N GLY A 124 -12.81 -1.72 -32.64
CA GLY A 124 -12.34 -2.76 -31.71
C GLY A 124 -13.14 -2.82 -30.40
N MET A 125 -12.73 -3.73 -29.51
CA MET A 125 -13.39 -3.95 -28.23
C MET A 125 -12.38 -4.10 -27.10
N ASN A 126 -12.48 -3.23 -26.09
CA ASN A 126 -11.75 -3.37 -24.84
C ASN A 126 -12.60 -4.13 -23.82
N THR A 127 -11.97 -4.97 -23.02
CA THR A 127 -12.62 -5.67 -21.90
C THR A 127 -11.97 -5.25 -20.60
N HIS A 128 -12.76 -4.96 -19.58
CA HIS A 128 -12.21 -4.74 -18.24
C HIS A 128 -13.02 -5.45 -17.16
N ALA A 129 -12.33 -5.83 -16.10
CA ALA A 129 -12.87 -6.57 -14.97
C ALA A 129 -12.48 -5.88 -13.67
N ILE A 130 -13.37 -5.90 -12.69
CA ILE A 130 -13.14 -5.30 -11.37
C ILE A 130 -13.25 -6.38 -10.30
N ALA A 131 -12.19 -6.52 -9.52
CA ALA A 131 -12.17 -7.27 -8.28
C ALA A 131 -12.13 -6.28 -7.11
N ARG A 132 -13.25 -6.17 -6.41
CA ARG A 132 -13.42 -5.25 -5.29
C ARG A 132 -12.59 -5.70 -4.09
N ALA A 133 -11.83 -4.78 -3.51
CA ALA A 133 -11.10 -5.04 -2.28
C ALA A 133 -12.05 -5.34 -1.12
N THR A 134 -11.69 -6.32 -0.29
CA THR A 134 -12.46 -6.65 0.91
C THR A 134 -12.24 -5.64 2.04
N ARG A 135 -11.13 -4.89 2.00
CA ARG A 135 -10.72 -3.95 3.06
C ARG A 135 -10.63 -2.48 2.61
N GLY A 136 -10.70 -2.22 1.31
CA GLY A 136 -10.52 -0.88 0.74
C GLY A 136 -11.81 -0.05 0.73
N ASP A 137 -11.66 1.27 0.70
CA ASP A 137 -12.78 2.22 0.55
C ASP A 137 -13.17 2.47 -0.92
N GLY A 138 -12.54 1.77 -1.87
CA GLY A 138 -12.79 1.86 -3.32
C GLY A 138 -12.26 3.12 -3.99
N ARG A 139 -11.48 3.96 -3.29
CA ARG A 139 -10.93 5.21 -3.87
C ARG A 139 -9.61 5.01 -4.61
N GLU A 140 -8.89 3.95 -4.29
CA GLU A 140 -7.62 3.59 -4.91
C GLU A 140 -7.72 2.21 -5.54
N CYS A 141 -7.10 2.04 -6.69
CA CYS A 141 -7.08 0.78 -7.40
C CYS A 141 -5.70 0.49 -8.00
N MET A 142 -5.42 -0.79 -8.24
CA MET A 142 -4.33 -1.29 -9.04
C MET A 142 -4.89 -1.73 -10.39
N VAL A 143 -4.18 -1.39 -11.48
CA VAL A 143 -4.59 -1.78 -12.83
C VAL A 143 -3.57 -2.73 -13.41
N LEU A 144 -4.03 -3.93 -13.78
CA LEU A 144 -3.31 -4.85 -14.67
C LEU A 144 -3.74 -4.53 -16.10
N LEU A 145 -2.79 -4.17 -16.97
CA LEU A 145 -3.07 -3.87 -18.37
C LEU A 145 -2.51 -4.98 -19.26
N THR A 146 -3.32 -5.45 -20.21
CA THR A 146 -2.90 -6.41 -21.24
C THR A 146 -3.31 -5.86 -22.60
N SER A 147 -2.35 -5.66 -23.50
CA SER A 147 -2.62 -5.27 -24.88
C SER A 147 -2.63 -6.50 -25.77
N LEU A 148 -3.72 -6.70 -26.51
CA LEU A 148 -3.91 -7.78 -27.46
C LEU A 148 -3.68 -7.28 -28.90
N GLY A 149 -3.41 -8.18 -29.83
CA GLY A 149 -3.18 -7.86 -31.24
C GLY A 149 -1.76 -7.38 -31.55
N VAL A 150 -0.94 -7.01 -30.55
CA VAL A 150 0.43 -6.52 -30.75
C VAL A 150 1.45 -7.66 -30.79
N MET A 151 1.23 -8.70 -29.99
CA MET A 151 2.18 -9.79 -29.79
C MET A 151 1.92 -10.96 -30.76
N ASP A 152 2.85 -11.91 -30.76
CA ASP A 152 2.62 -13.22 -31.37
C ASP A 152 1.42 -13.93 -30.71
N VAL A 153 0.68 -14.71 -31.52
CA VAL A 153 -0.58 -15.34 -31.13
C VAL A 153 -0.41 -16.29 -29.93
N ASP A 154 0.73 -16.99 -29.84
CA ASP A 154 1.04 -17.88 -28.72
C ASP A 154 1.45 -17.11 -27.47
N ALA A 155 2.28 -16.08 -27.64
CA ALA A 155 2.71 -15.23 -26.54
C ALA A 155 1.51 -14.52 -25.90
N GLU A 156 0.57 -14.06 -26.72
CA GLU A 156 -0.67 -13.44 -26.25
C GLU A 156 -1.55 -14.43 -25.50
N ALA A 157 -1.71 -15.66 -26.01
CA ALA A 157 -2.49 -16.70 -25.32
C ALA A 157 -1.93 -17.01 -23.92
N VAL A 158 -0.60 -17.09 -23.79
CA VAL A 158 0.09 -17.26 -22.50
C VAL A 158 -0.13 -16.05 -21.60
N THR A 159 -0.05 -14.84 -22.16
CA THR A 159 -0.22 -13.59 -21.41
C THR A 159 -1.64 -13.47 -20.86
N ILE A 160 -2.66 -13.73 -21.66
CA ILE A 160 -4.06 -13.75 -21.21
C ILE A 160 -4.27 -14.83 -20.14
N GLY A 161 -3.76 -16.05 -20.36
CA GLY A 161 -3.89 -17.14 -19.39
C GLY A 161 -3.27 -16.82 -18.04
N LEU A 162 -2.07 -16.21 -18.04
CA LEU A 162 -1.41 -15.74 -16.84
C LEU A 162 -2.17 -14.58 -16.18
N ALA A 163 -2.56 -13.56 -16.95
CA ALA A 163 -3.27 -12.39 -16.46
C ALA A 163 -4.61 -12.79 -15.81
N LEU A 164 -5.38 -13.68 -16.45
CA LEU A 164 -6.61 -14.23 -15.89
C LEU A 164 -6.35 -14.93 -14.56
N ARG A 165 -5.30 -15.76 -14.47
CA ARG A 165 -5.01 -16.49 -13.23
C ARG A 165 -4.52 -15.57 -12.12
N VAL A 166 -3.67 -14.61 -12.44
CA VAL A 166 -3.21 -13.59 -11.48
C VAL A 166 -4.39 -12.78 -10.97
N PHE A 167 -5.24 -12.27 -11.88
CA PHE A 167 -6.43 -11.52 -11.51
C PHE A 167 -7.38 -12.33 -10.62
N GLU A 168 -7.61 -13.60 -10.96
CA GLU A 168 -8.45 -14.49 -10.17
C GLU A 168 -7.90 -14.73 -8.76
N THR A 169 -6.60 -14.90 -8.66
CA THR A 169 -5.94 -15.26 -7.39
C THR A 169 -5.81 -14.04 -6.48
N VAL A 170 -5.30 -12.93 -7.02
CA VAL A 170 -5.12 -11.68 -6.27
C VAL A 170 -6.47 -11.03 -5.98
N GLY A 171 -7.38 -11.03 -6.96
CA GLY A 171 -8.72 -10.44 -6.84
C GLY A 171 -9.62 -11.12 -5.80
N ARG A 172 -9.28 -12.35 -5.37
CA ARG A 172 -9.96 -13.07 -4.29
C ARG A 172 -9.18 -13.11 -2.99
N ALA A 173 -8.05 -12.39 -2.90
CA ALA A 173 -7.28 -12.38 -1.68
C ALA A 173 -8.02 -11.63 -0.57
N ASP A 174 -8.25 -12.29 0.57
CA ASP A 174 -8.92 -11.69 1.74
C ASP A 174 -8.17 -10.47 2.32
N TRP A 175 -6.91 -10.30 1.93
CA TRP A 175 -6.06 -9.20 2.33
C TRP A 175 -6.03 -8.03 1.33
N LEU A 176 -6.69 -8.14 0.18
CA LEU A 176 -6.69 -7.11 -0.84
C LEU A 176 -7.27 -5.79 -0.28
N ALA A 177 -6.41 -4.77 -0.21
CA ALA A 177 -6.74 -3.46 0.36
C ALA A 177 -7.17 -2.42 -0.69
N LYS A 178 -6.90 -2.67 -1.98
CA LYS A 178 -7.19 -1.75 -3.10
C LYS A 178 -7.85 -2.54 -4.22
N ASP A 179 -8.83 -1.95 -4.89
CA ASP A 179 -9.54 -2.62 -5.99
C ASP A 179 -8.51 -3.04 -7.05
N LEU A 180 -8.66 -4.24 -7.60
CA LEU A 180 -7.84 -4.69 -8.71
C LEU A 180 -8.69 -4.64 -9.98
N ILE A 181 -8.21 -3.91 -10.98
CA ILE A 181 -8.86 -3.82 -12.27
C ILE A 181 -7.95 -4.50 -13.30
N TRP A 182 -8.49 -5.43 -14.07
CA TRP A 182 -7.79 -5.94 -15.24
C TRP A 182 -8.41 -5.30 -16.49
N VAL A 183 -7.59 -4.67 -17.31
CA VAL A 183 -8.00 -4.06 -18.58
C VAL A 183 -7.27 -4.78 -19.70
N ALA A 184 -8.01 -5.49 -20.53
CA ALA A 184 -7.56 -6.01 -21.81
C ALA A 184 -7.95 -5.01 -22.90
N ILE A 185 -6.96 -4.43 -23.57
CA ILE A 185 -7.17 -3.47 -24.67
C ILE A 185 -6.89 -4.11 -26.02
N ASP A 186 -7.69 -3.73 -27.01
CA ASP A 186 -7.37 -3.96 -28.41
C ASP A 186 -6.22 -3.01 -28.79
N GLY A 187 -5.12 -3.57 -29.30
CA GLY A 187 -3.90 -2.84 -29.62
C GLY A 187 -3.56 -2.84 -31.11
N GLU A 188 -4.44 -3.35 -31.97
CA GLU A 188 -4.30 -3.26 -33.43
C GLU A 188 -4.57 -1.86 -34.01
#